data_AF-A0A2N5Z751-F1
#
_entry.id   AF-A0A2N5Z751-F1
#
_cell.length_a   1.000
_cell.length_b   1.000
_cell.length_c   1.000
_cell.angle_alpha   90.00
_cell.angle_beta   90.00
_cell.angle_gamma   90.00
#
_symmetry.space_group_name_H-M   'P 1'
#
loop_
_entity.id
_entity.type
_entity.pdbx_description
1 polymer ?
#
loop_
_entity_poly.entity_id
_entity_poly.type
_entity_poly.pdbx_seq_one_letter_code
_entity_poly.pdbx_strand_id
1 'polypeptide(L)'
;MDNLKINFVLAKVTTEQFAIIEDNFKNDSDIKLQINFRFAADNKQKVVAVFNSFVFEANTKQFLLIEAGCHFAIAPDSWDKIHNKDSNKLVVPSGFL
;
A
#
# COMPACT_ATOMS: atom_id res chain seq x y z
N MET A 1 -4.50 -6.53 21.33
CA MET A 1 -5.13 -7.55 20.46
C MET A 1 -4.02 -8.53 20.10
N ASP A 2 -3.46 -9.18 21.11
CA ASP A 2 -2.12 -9.77 20.99
C ASP A 2 -2.33 -11.27 20.75
N ASN A 3 -1.91 -11.75 19.56
CA ASN A 3 -2.05 -13.11 18.98
C ASN A 3 -3.24 -13.40 18.02
N LEU A 4 -3.78 -12.42 17.30
CA LEU A 4 -4.58 -12.78 16.11
C LEU A 4 -3.66 -13.27 14.98
N LYS A 5 -3.55 -14.60 14.83
CA LYS A 5 -2.84 -15.21 13.70
C LYS A 5 -3.68 -15.07 12.43
N ILE A 6 -3.14 -14.34 11.46
CA ILE A 6 -3.71 -14.17 10.13
C ILE A 6 -2.89 -14.99 9.16
N ASN A 7 -3.54 -15.95 8.49
CA ASN A 7 -2.95 -16.68 7.39
C ASN A 7 -3.17 -15.90 6.09
N PHE A 8 -2.09 -15.56 5.41
CA PHE A 8 -2.12 -14.80 4.17
C PHE A 8 -0.97 -15.19 3.24
N VAL A 9 -1.07 -14.76 1.99
CA VAL A 9 0.01 -14.85 1.00
C VAL A 9 0.08 -13.55 0.20
N LEU A 10 1.30 -13.12 -0.15
CA LEU A 10 1.50 -12.07 -1.16
C LEU A 10 1.13 -12.64 -2.53
N ALA A 11 -0.08 -12.31 -2.99
CA ALA A 11 -0.65 -12.87 -4.21
C ALA A 11 -0.17 -12.13 -5.47
N LYS A 12 0.10 -10.82 -5.35
CA LYS A 12 0.49 -9.98 -6.48
C LYS A 12 1.29 -8.77 -6.01
N VAL A 13 2.29 -8.41 -6.80
CA VAL A 13 2.95 -7.09 -6.76
C VAL A 13 2.69 -6.40 -8.09
N THR A 14 2.32 -5.12 -8.04
CA THR A 14 2.02 -4.31 -9.21
C THR A 14 2.76 -2.99 -9.17
N THR A 15 3.04 -2.44 -10.34
CA THR A 15 3.37 -1.02 -10.51
C THR A 15 2.07 -0.29 -10.83
N GLU A 16 1.61 0.57 -9.93
CA GLU A 16 0.40 1.37 -10.14
C GLU A 16 0.71 2.67 -10.87
N GLN A 17 1.81 3.32 -10.47
CA GLN A 17 2.28 4.55 -11.08
C GLN A 17 3.80 4.51 -11.22
N PHE A 18 4.29 4.95 -12.37
CA PHE A 18 5.71 5.15 -12.60
C PHE A 18 5.88 6.33 -13.54
N ALA A 19 6.61 7.35 -13.09
CA ALA A 19 6.91 8.51 -13.92
C ALA A 19 8.30 9.04 -13.59
N ILE A 20 9.04 9.38 -14.64
CA ILE A 20 10.28 10.16 -14.56
C ILE A 20 10.02 11.45 -15.32
N ILE A 21 10.32 12.58 -14.69
CA ILE A 21 10.21 13.92 -15.29
C ILE A 21 11.59 14.57 -15.19
N GLU A 22 12.47 14.21 -16.11
CA GLU A 22 13.90 14.58 -16.09
C GLU A 22 14.09 16.10 -16.02
N ASP A 23 13.26 16.88 -16.72
CA ASP A 23 13.31 18.34 -16.74
C ASP A 23 13.14 18.98 -15.36
N ASN A 24 12.45 18.29 -14.44
CA ASN A 24 12.21 18.74 -13.08
C ASN A 24 13.38 18.42 -12.14
N PHE A 25 14.28 17.51 -12.51
CA PHE A 25 15.50 17.27 -11.75
C PHE A 25 16.50 18.42 -11.99
N LYS A 26 17.18 18.85 -10.93
CA LYS A 26 18.26 19.85 -10.99
C LYS A 26 19.42 19.33 -10.15
N ASN A 27 20.62 19.39 -10.72
CA ASN A 27 21.83 19.15 -9.95
C ASN A 27 21.92 20.18 -8.81
N ASP A 28 22.43 19.76 -7.66
CA ASP A 28 22.66 20.59 -6.47
C ASP A 28 21.40 21.15 -5.78
N SER A 29 20.20 20.58 -6.02
CA SER A 29 18.98 20.93 -5.27
C SER A 29 18.69 19.93 -4.14
N ASP A 30 18.15 20.43 -3.03
CA ASP A 30 17.60 19.58 -1.96
C ASP A 30 16.48 18.69 -2.50
N ILE A 31 16.60 17.39 -2.24
CA ILE A 31 15.59 16.39 -2.63
C ILE A 31 14.65 16.15 -1.46
N LYS A 32 13.37 16.37 -1.68
CA LYS A 32 12.30 16.00 -0.74
C LYS A 32 11.69 14.66 -1.15
N LEU A 33 11.59 13.74 -0.21
CA LEU A 33 10.88 12.47 -0.37
C LEU A 33 9.52 12.55 0.36
N GLN A 34 8.44 12.30 -0.37
CA GLN A 34 7.12 12.08 0.21
C GLN A 34 6.77 10.60 0.11
N ILE A 35 6.36 10.01 1.23
CA ILE A 35 5.94 8.61 1.33
C ILE A 35 4.46 8.60 1.68
N ASN A 36 3.64 7.97 0.84
CA ASN A 36 2.21 7.84 1.06
C ASN A 36 1.80 6.36 1.07
N PHE A 37 0.88 6.03 1.97
CA PHE A 37 0.29 4.70 2.09
C PHE A 37 -1.20 4.79 1.81
N ARG A 38 -1.70 3.92 0.93
CA ARG A 38 -3.13 3.75 0.68
C ARG A 38 -3.49 2.28 0.87
N PHE A 39 -4.60 2.05 1.54
CA PHE A 39 -5.09 0.70 1.85
C PHE A 39 -6.42 0.46 1.13
N ALA A 40 -6.61 -0.75 0.61
CA ALA A 40 -7.88 -1.18 0.06
C ALA A 40 -8.18 -2.64 0.45
N ALA A 41 -9.45 -3.02 0.39
CA ALA A 41 -9.90 -4.36 0.69
C ALA A 41 -11.02 -4.79 -0.25
N ASP A 42 -10.97 -6.04 -0.72
CA ASP A 42 -12.02 -6.67 -1.53
C ASP A 42 -12.62 -7.85 -0.74
N ASN A 43 -13.87 -7.71 -0.31
CA ASN A 43 -14.57 -8.74 0.46
C ASN A 43 -14.91 -10.00 -0.35
N LYS A 44 -15.10 -9.87 -1.67
CA LYS A 44 -15.41 -11.01 -2.53
C LYS A 44 -14.16 -11.85 -2.78
N GLN A 45 -13.04 -11.20 -3.05
CA GLN A 45 -11.76 -11.87 -3.30
C GLN A 45 -10.97 -12.16 -2.02
N LYS A 46 -11.37 -11.57 -0.88
CA LYS A 46 -10.68 -11.65 0.42
C LYS A 46 -9.23 -11.18 0.32
N VAL A 47 -9.05 -10.03 -0.33
CA VAL A 47 -7.74 -9.42 -0.57
C VAL A 47 -7.63 -8.11 0.22
N VAL A 48 -6.47 -7.89 0.83
CA VAL A 48 -6.04 -6.58 1.34
C VAL A 48 -4.92 -6.08 0.43
N ALA A 49 -5.05 -4.85 -0.07
CA ALA A 49 -4.03 -4.21 -0.89
C ALA A 49 -3.39 -3.04 -0.14
N VAL A 50 -2.07 -2.97 -0.21
CA VAL A 50 -1.26 -1.85 0.30
C VAL A 50 -0.56 -1.20 -0.88
N PHE A 51 -0.82 0.09 -1.08
CA PHE A 51 -0.21 0.89 -2.11
C PHE A 51 0.78 1.86 -1.46
N ASN A 52 2.05 1.70 -1.79
CA ASN A 52 3.14 2.50 -1.27
C ASN A 52 3.62 3.42 -2.39
N SER A 53 3.52 4.72 -2.18
CA SER A 53 3.92 5.73 -3.15
C SER A 53 5.11 6.53 -2.64
N PHE A 54 6.11 6.69 -3.50
CA PHE A 54 7.31 7.47 -3.28
C PHE A 54 7.35 8.59 -4.32
N VAL A 55 7.26 9.83 -3.86
CA VAL A 55 7.35 11.03 -4.70
C VAL A 55 8.63 11.77 -4.33
N PHE A 56 9.53 11.92 -5.30
CA PHE A 56 10.74 12.70 -5.16
C PHE A 56 10.55 14.06 -5.82
N GLU A 57 10.84 15.11 -5.07
CA GLU A 57 10.70 16.50 -5.52
C GLU A 57 12.05 17.21 -5.43
N ALA A 58 12.36 18.00 -6.46
CA ALA A 58 13.47 18.94 -6.51
C ALA A 58 12.88 20.33 -6.74
N ASN A 59 13.22 21.31 -5.89
CA ASN A 59 12.64 22.66 -5.96
C ASN A 59 11.10 22.66 -6.07
N THR A 60 10.44 21.88 -5.22
CA THR A 60 8.97 21.65 -5.18
C THR A 60 8.34 21.06 -6.44
N LYS A 61 9.13 20.58 -7.40
CA LYS A 61 8.65 19.87 -8.60
C LYS A 61 8.98 18.39 -8.52
N GLN A 62 7.97 17.54 -8.70
CA GLN A 62 8.16 16.10 -8.78
C GLN A 62 9.03 15.72 -9.98
N PHE A 63 10.05 14.88 -9.77
CA PHE A 63 10.89 14.35 -10.85
C PHE A 63 10.88 12.82 -10.93
N LEU A 64 10.47 12.14 -9.85
CA LEU A 64 10.28 10.69 -9.83
C LEU A 64 9.07 10.34 -8.98
N LEU A 65 8.17 9.54 -9.55
CA LEU A 65 7.03 8.94 -8.85
C LEU A 65 7.08 7.43 -9.07
N ILE A 66 7.02 6.68 -7.97
CA ILE A 66 6.91 5.22 -7.97
C ILE A 66 5.79 4.85 -7.01
N GLU A 67 4.76 4.16 -7.50
CA GLU A 67 3.74 3.54 -6.65
C GLU A 67 3.70 2.04 -6.91
N ALA A 68 3.89 1.26 -5.85
CA ALA A 68 3.81 -0.20 -5.88
C ALA A 68 2.60 -0.69 -5.07
N GLY A 69 1.84 -1.61 -5.63
CA GLY A 69 0.72 -2.29 -4.99
C GLY A 69 1.08 -3.70 -4.54
N CYS A 70 1.04 -3.97 -3.24
CA CYS A 70 1.17 -5.30 -2.66
C CYS A 70 -0.22 -5.83 -2.33
N HIS A 71 -0.62 -6.93 -2.95
CA HIS A 71 -1.93 -7.54 -2.76
C HIS A 71 -1.80 -8.84 -1.96
N PHE A 72 -2.38 -8.86 -0.77
CA PHE A 72 -2.36 -9.99 0.15
C PHE A 72 -3.69 -10.72 0.10
N ALA A 73 -3.68 -11.96 -0.40
CA ALA A 73 -4.84 -12.83 -0.29
C ALA A 73 -4.90 -13.42 1.11
N ILE A 74 -6.03 -13.28 1.79
CA ILE A 74 -6.24 -13.72 3.17
C ILE A 74 -7.02 -15.03 3.16
N ALA A 75 -6.58 -16.00 3.95
CA ALA A 75 -7.30 -17.25 4.10
C ALA A 75 -8.74 -16.99 4.59
N PRO A 76 -9.76 -17.73 4.10
CA PRO A 76 -11.16 -17.52 4.47
C PRO A 76 -11.42 -17.43 5.97
N ASP A 77 -10.81 -18.33 6.76
CA ASP A 77 -10.95 -18.40 8.21
C ASP A 77 -10.33 -17.20 8.92
N SER A 78 -9.27 -16.63 8.35
CA SER A 78 -8.59 -15.44 8.86
C SER A 78 -9.38 -14.18 8.50
N TRP A 79 -9.96 -14.12 7.30
CA TRP A 79 -10.83 -13.01 6.87
C TRP A 79 -12.04 -12.85 7.78
N ASP A 80 -12.73 -13.94 8.12
CA ASP A 80 -13.89 -13.91 9.00
C ASP A 80 -13.55 -13.41 10.43
N LYS A 81 -12.29 -13.48 10.86
CA LYS A 81 -11.83 -12.93 12.15
C LYS A 81 -11.58 -11.43 12.12
N ILE A 82 -11.28 -10.86 10.94
CA ILE A 82 -10.91 -9.45 10.78
C ILE A 82 -12.02 -8.62 10.12
N HIS A 83 -13.00 -9.25 9.47
CA HIS A 83 -14.12 -8.57 8.81
C HIS A 83 -15.39 -8.65 9.65
N ASN A 84 -15.84 -7.51 10.17
CA ASN A 84 -17.14 -7.38 10.80
C ASN A 84 -18.20 -7.15 9.71
N LYS A 85 -19.03 -8.17 9.47
CA LYS A 85 -20.04 -8.18 8.40
C LYS A 85 -21.17 -7.17 8.64
N ASP A 86 -21.54 -6.92 9.90
CA ASP A 86 -22.64 -6.01 10.24
C ASP A 86 -22.28 -4.54 10.01
N SER A 87 -21.05 -4.16 10.37
CA SER A 87 -20.54 -2.79 10.21
C SER A 87 -19.78 -2.58 8.90
N ASN A 88 -19.57 -3.65 8.13
CA ASN A 88 -18.72 -3.70 6.94
C ASN A 88 -17.31 -3.10 7.18
N LYS A 89 -16.74 -3.35 8.36
CA LYS A 89 -15.41 -2.86 8.75
C LYS A 89 -14.40 -3.99 8.74
N LEU A 90 -13.23 -3.73 8.17
CA LEU A 90 -12.06 -4.62 8.24
C LEU A 90 -11.08 -4.07 9.27
N VAL A 91 -10.74 -4.87 10.29
CA VAL A 91 -9.80 -4.51 11.35
C VAL A 91 -8.60 -5.43 11.29
N VAL A 92 -7.46 -4.88 10.91
CA VAL A 92 -6.20 -5.62 10.75
C VAL A 92 -5.21 -5.30 11.89
N PRO A 93 -4.40 -6.26 12.34
CA PRO A 93 -3.33 -6.02 13.31
C PRO A 93 -2.29 -5.05 12.77
N SER A 94 -1.76 -4.16 13.63
CA SER A 94 -0.74 -3.18 13.26
C SER A 94 0.59 -3.79 12.82
N GLY A 95 0.87 -5.05 13.17
CA GLY A 95 2.08 -5.78 12.73
C GLY A 95 1.92 -6.55 11.43
N PHE A 96 0.75 -6.47 10.77
CA PHE A 96 0.47 -7.17 9.52
C PHE A 96 0.75 -6.31 8.28
N LEU A 97 0.48 -5.00 8.33
CA LEU A 97 0.59 -4.07 7.21
C LEU A 97 1.70 -3.04 7.41
#